data_AF-A0A842QTZ4-F1
#
_entry.id   AF-A0A842QTZ4-F1
#
_cell.length_a   1.000
_cell.length_b   1.000
_cell.length_c   1.000
_cell.angle_alpha   90.00
_cell.angle_beta   90.00
_cell.angle_gamma   90.00
#
_symmetry.space_group_name_H-M   'P 1'
#
loop_
_entity.id
_entity.type
_entity.pdbx_description
1 polymer ?
#
loop_
_entity_poly.entity_id
_entity_poly.type
_entity_poly.pdbx_seq_one_letter_code
_entity_poly.pdbx_strand_id
1 'polypeptide(L)' 'MTEQMTQFKCPYCDRKSASPGGVRFHVKLTHPEKLDEFNSNYYPEMETRFQAQFEE' A
#
# COMPACT_ATOMS: atom_id res chain seq x y z
N MET A 1 0.57 -2.44 23.90
CA MET A 1 -0.16 -3.16 22.85
C MET A 1 -0.36 -2.15 21.73
N THR A 2 0.50 -2.14 20.72
CA THR A 2 0.54 -1.08 19.70
C THR A 2 -0.53 -1.36 18.64
N GLU A 3 -1.74 -0.95 18.99
CA GLU A 3 -2.95 -1.07 18.17
C GLU A 3 -2.79 -0.28 16.87
N GLN A 4 -2.70 -1.02 15.77
CA GLN A 4 -3.46 -0.76 14.55
C GLN A 4 -3.42 0.69 14.03
N MET A 5 -2.21 1.23 13.82
CA MET A 5 -2.05 2.23 12.76
C MET A 5 -2.34 1.52 11.43
N THR A 6 -3.26 2.07 10.64
CA THR A 6 -3.60 1.66 9.27
C THR A 6 -2.35 1.73 8.38
N GLN A 7 -1.46 0.76 8.49
CA GLN A 7 -0.26 0.66 7.68
C GLN A 7 -0.58 -0.21 6.47
N PHE A 8 -0.34 0.33 5.28
CA PHE A 8 -0.46 -0.40 4.02
C PHE A 8 0.67 -1.43 3.96
N LYS A 9 0.32 -2.71 4.04
CA LYS A 9 1.27 -3.82 3.92
C LYS A 9 1.49 -4.17 2.45
N CYS A 10 2.72 -4.47 2.08
CA CYS A 10 3.04 -5.04 0.78
C CYS A 10 2.47 -6.47 0.69
N PRO A 11 1.79 -6.87 -0.40
CA PRO A 11 1.33 -8.26 -0.58
C PRO A 11 2.47 -9.23 -0.92
N TYR A 12 3.65 -8.72 -1.30
CA TYR A 12 4.80 -9.52 -1.71
C TYR A 12 5.87 -9.68 -0.62
N CYS A 13 5.79 -8.92 0.48
CA CYS A 13 6.73 -9.02 1.60
C CYS A 13 6.18 -8.39 2.90
N ASP A 14 6.92 -8.50 4.00
CA ASP A 14 6.53 -7.97 5.31
C ASP A 14 6.76 -6.46 5.52
N ARG A 15 7.09 -5.71 4.46
CA ARG A 15 7.20 -4.24 4.54
C ARG A 15 5.82 -3.61 4.70
N LYS A 16 5.79 -2.60 5.57
CA LYS A 16 4.61 -1.80 5.90
C LYS A 16 4.92 -0.31 5.75
N SER A 17 3.98 0.43 5.19
CA SER A 17 4.11 1.86 4.89
C SER A 17 2.92 2.62 5.45
N ALA A 18 3.10 3.92 5.71
CA ALA A 18 2.03 4.78 6.24
C ALA A 18 1.02 5.25 5.16
N SER A 19 1.29 4.99 3.88
CA SER A 19 0.45 5.46 2.76
C SER A 19 0.56 4.51 1.56
N PRO A 20 -0.46 4.43 0.69
CA PRO A 20 -0.43 3.56 -0.50
C PRO A 20 0.71 3.94 -1.46
N GLY A 21 1.02 5.23 -1.59
CA GLY A 21 2.15 5.72 -2.38
C GLY A 21 3.51 5.19 -1.89
N GLY A 22 3.68 5.02 -0.57
CA GLY A 22 4.89 4.44 0.01
C GLY A 22 5.04 2.96 -0.32
N VAL A 23 3.94 2.20 -0.36
CA VAL A 23 3.95 0.79 -0.82
C VAL A 23 4.25 0.73 -2.31
N ARG A 24 3.63 1.58 -3.13
CA ARG A 24 3.90 1.63 -4.59
C ARG A 24 5.37 1.90 -4.88
N PHE A 25 5.99 2.86 -4.18
CA PHE A 25 7.41 3.15 -4.33
C PHE A 25 8.29 1.98 -3.89
N HIS A 26 7.96 1.34 -2.78
CA HIS A 26 8.64 0.13 -2.32
C HIS A 26 8.53 -1.02 -3.33
N VAL A 27 7.33 -1.30 -3.86
CA VAL A 27 7.11 -2.31 -4.90
C VAL A 27 7.93 -1.96 -6.13
N LYS A 28 7.97 -0.70 -6.57
CA LYS A 28 8.79 -0.28 -7.71
C LYS A 28 10.30 -0.57 -7.53
N LEU A 29 10.84 -0.40 -6.33
CA LEU A 29 12.27 -0.61 -6.06
C LEU A 29 12.64 -2.04 -5.70
N THR A 30 11.79 -2.73 -4.93
CA THR A 30 12.07 -4.08 -4.40
C THR A 30 11.43 -5.18 -5.26
N HIS A 31 10.28 -4.90 -5.86
CA HIS A 31 9.48 -5.84 -6.66
C HIS A 31 9.10 -5.23 -8.03
N PRO A 32 10.08 -4.80 -8.85
CA PRO A 32 9.81 -4.07 -10.10
C PRO A 32 8.92 -4.85 -11.07
N GLU A 33 9.07 -6.19 -11.11
CA GLU A 33 8.25 -7.09 -11.93
C GLU A 33 6.78 -7.15 -11.50
N LYS A 34 6.50 -6.85 -10.22
CA LYS A 34 5.16 -6.92 -9.63
C LYS A 34 4.46 -5.56 -9.57
N LEU A 35 5.11 -4.49 -10.03
CA LEU A 35 4.56 -3.14 -9.98
C LEU A 35 3.27 -2.99 -10.80
N ASP A 36 3.24 -3.63 -11.97
CA ASP A 36 2.08 -3.61 -12.86
C ASP A 36 0.87 -4.31 -12.21
N GLU A 37 1.08 -5.55 -11.76
CA GLU A 37 0.09 -6.35 -11.01
C GLU A 37 -0.39 -5.64 -9.74
N PHE A 38 0.53 -4.99 -9.01
CA PHE A 38 0.24 -4.19 -7.82
C PHE A 38 -0.68 -3.01 -8.13
N ASN A 39 -0.36 -2.25 -9.17
CA ASN A 39 -1.10 -1.04 -9.52
C ASN A 39 -2.52 -1.37 -10.02
N SER A 40 -2.68 -2.48 -10.75
CA SER A 40 -4.01 -2.90 -11.23
C SER A 40 -4.88 -3.55 -10.16
N ASN A 41 -4.32 -4.42 -9.29
CA ASN A 41 -5.14 -5.23 -8.39
C ASN A 41 -5.18 -4.70 -6.95
N TYR A 42 -4.11 -4.08 -6.45
CA TYR A 42 -3.96 -3.76 -5.02
C TYR A 42 -4.04 -2.24 -4.74
N TYR A 43 -3.45 -1.42 -5.61
CA TYR A 43 -3.42 0.03 -5.46
C TYR A 43 -4.80 0.72 -5.40
N PRO A 44 -5.81 0.39 -6.25
CA PRO A 44 -7.10 1.09 -6.20
C PRO A 44 -7.88 0.82 -4.90
N GLU A 45 -7.79 -0.40 -4.35
CA GLU A 45 -8.42 -0.72 -3.06
C GLU A 45 -7.73 0.03 -1.91
N MET A 46 -6.40 0.09 -1.93
CA MET A 46 -5.62 0.83 -0.93
C MET A 46 -5.86 2.35 -1.03
N GLU A 47 -5.94 2.90 -2.23
CA GLU A 47 -6.22 4.31 -2.48
C GLU A 47 -7.64 4.69 -2.04
N THR A 48 -8.63 3.86 -2.34
CA THR A 48 -10.01 4.05 -1.88
C THR A 48 -10.09 4.10 -0.35
N ARG A 49 -9.43 3.17 0.34
CA ARG A 49 -9.37 3.15 1.81
C ARG A 49 -8.64 4.35 2.38
N PHE A 50 -7.59 4.80 1.71
CA PHE A 50 -6.85 6.00 2.12
C PHE A 50 -7.72 7.25 1.97
N GLN A 51 -8.38 7.43 0.82
CA GLN A 51 -9.25 8.57 0.56
C GLN A 51 -10.43 8.63 1.54
N ALA A 52 -11.07 7.49 1.83
CA ALA A 52 -12.15 7.39 2.80
C ALA A 52 -11.73 7.75 4.24
N GLN A 53 -10.42 7.76 4.56
CA GLN A 53 -9.91 8.12 5.89
C GLN A 53 -9.71 9.64 6.08
N PHE A 54 -9.85 10.45 5.01
CA PHE A 54 -9.67 11.90 5.04
C PHE A 54 -10.93 12.68 4.63
N GLU A 55 -12.05 11.99 4.36
CA GLU A 55 -13.33 12.58 4.00
C GLU A 55 -14.21 12.74 5.26
N GLU A 56 -13.82 13.65 6.16
CA GLU A 56 -14.62 14.17 7.30
C GLU A 56 -14.40 15.69 7.46
#